data_AF-A0A2U3LNQ0-F1
#
_entry.id   AF-A0A2U3LNQ0-F1
#
_cell.length_a   1.000
_cell.length_b   1.000
_cell.length_c   1.000
_cell.angle_alpha   90.00
_cell.angle_beta   90.00
_cell.angle_gamma   90.00
#
_symmetry.space_group_name_H-M   'P 1'
#
loop_
_entity.id
_entity.type
_entity.pdbx_description
1 polymer ?
#
loop_
_entity_poly.entity_id
_entity_poly.type
_entity_poly.pdbx_seq_one_letter_code
_entity_poly.pdbx_strand_id
1 'polypeptide(L)'
;MNLAAKHPETIDALENIYRVARKSRWNGLHEVRERFPSADQVGGVLIFNVLGGNYRLIMTVTYSRQLMHVKALLTHREYERKEWMKWA
;
A
#
# COMPACT_ATOMS: atom_id res chain seq x y z
N MET A 1 -8.33 -6.80 10.26
CA MET A 1 -8.36 -6.20 8.91
C MET A 1 -9.34 -6.97 8.03
N ASN A 2 -10.54 -6.44 7.73
CA ASN A 2 -11.51 -7.15 6.88
C ASN A 2 -11.04 -7.34 5.42
N LEU A 3 -10.02 -6.58 5.00
CA LEU A 3 -9.48 -6.60 3.63
C LEU A 3 -8.79 -7.92 3.24
N ALA A 4 -8.20 -8.61 4.23
CA ALA A 4 -7.49 -9.87 4.02
C ALA A 4 -8.42 -11.09 4.06
N ALA A 5 -9.72 -10.91 4.30
CA ALA A 5 -10.66 -12.04 4.45
C ALA A 5 -10.71 -12.94 3.19
N LYS A 6 -10.46 -12.37 2.01
CA LYS A 6 -10.36 -13.11 0.74
C LYS A 6 -8.96 -13.67 0.46
N HIS A 7 -7.94 -13.16 1.12
CA HIS A 7 -6.52 -13.47 0.89
C HIS A 7 -5.79 -13.58 2.24
N PRO A 8 -6.15 -14.57 3.09
CA PRO A 8 -5.62 -14.69 4.45
C PRO A 8 -4.09 -14.85 4.49
N GLU A 9 -3.48 -15.37 3.42
CA GLU A 9 -2.03 -15.46 3.26
C GLU A 9 -1.33 -14.10 3.28
N THR A 10 -2.07 -13.01 3.06
CA THR A 10 -1.51 -11.65 3.06
C THR A 10 -1.47 -11.01 4.44
N ILE A 11 -2.10 -11.60 5.47
CA ILE A 11 -2.28 -10.99 6.80
C ILE A 11 -0.94 -10.53 7.39
N ASP A 12 0.06 -11.41 7.47
CA ASP A 12 1.35 -11.08 8.08
C ASP A 12 2.07 -9.93 7.36
N ALA A 13 1.98 -9.91 6.02
CA ALA A 13 2.58 -8.86 5.21
C ALA A 13 1.86 -7.51 5.43
N LEU A 14 0.53 -7.51 5.48
CA LEU A 14 -0.27 -6.32 5.74
C LEU A 14 -0.07 -5.78 7.16
N GLU A 15 0.02 -6.67 8.15
CA GLU A 15 0.34 -6.30 9.54
C GLU A 15 1.72 -5.69 9.64
N ASN A 16 2.71 -6.23 8.92
CA ASN A 16 4.05 -5.65 8.88
C ASN A 16 4.04 -4.24 8.26
N ILE A 17 3.36 -4.06 7.10
CA ILE A 17 3.22 -2.74 6.46
C ILE A 17 2.54 -1.76 7.44
N TYR A 18 1.44 -2.15 8.06
CA TYR A 18 0.74 -1.34 9.05
C TYR A 18 1.63 -0.95 10.23
N ARG A 19 2.35 -1.92 10.81
CA ARG A 19 3.22 -1.70 11.96
C ARG A 19 4.35 -0.72 11.66
N VAL A 20 4.96 -0.82 10.48
CA VAL A 20 6.01 0.10 10.04
C VAL A 20 5.40 1.48 9.76
N ALA A 21 4.38 1.56 8.91
CA ALA A 21 3.74 2.81 8.52
C ALA A 21 3.20 3.60 9.73
N ARG A 22 2.63 2.92 10.73
CA ARG A 22 2.11 3.55 11.96
C ARG A 22 3.21 4.21 12.81
N LYS A 23 4.45 3.72 12.74
CA LYS A 23 5.59 4.23 13.51
C LYS A 23 6.47 5.20 12.72
N SER A 24 6.28 5.25 11.41
CA SER A 24 7.05 6.10 10.51
C SER A 24 6.45 7.50 10.41
N ARG A 25 7.32 8.49 10.24
CA ARG A 25 6.94 9.81 9.75
C ARG A 25 7.54 9.97 8.36
N TRP A 26 6.72 9.79 7.34
CA TRP A 26 7.17 9.89 5.96
C TRP A 26 6.86 11.27 5.38
N ASN A 27 7.82 11.88 4.70
CA ASN A 27 7.68 13.16 4.01
C ASN A 27 7.62 13.03 2.49
N GLY A 28 7.84 11.81 1.98
CA GLY A 28 7.77 11.52 0.55
C GLY A 28 8.07 10.05 0.25
N LEU A 29 7.90 9.67 -1.02
CA LEU A 29 8.13 8.31 -1.49
C LEU A 29 9.54 7.78 -1.20
N HIS A 30 10.55 8.66 -1.19
CA HIS A 30 11.94 8.25 -0.92
C HIS A 30 12.09 7.60 0.47
N GLU A 31 11.51 8.20 1.52
CA GLU A 31 11.52 7.64 2.88
C GLU A 31 10.65 6.38 3.00
N VAL A 32 9.57 6.29 2.21
CA VAL A 32 8.79 5.03 2.10
C VAL A 32 9.68 3.92 1.55
N ARG A 33 10.45 4.23 0.49
CA ARG A 33 11.34 3.27 -0.20
C ARG A 33 12.51 2.80 0.66
N GLU A 34 12.94 3.56 1.66
CA GLU A 34 13.93 3.10 2.64
C GLU A 34 13.47 1.84 3.39
N ARG A 35 12.16 1.68 3.59
CA ARG A 35 11.58 0.51 4.26
C ARG A 35 10.92 -0.47 3.29
N PHE A 36 10.38 0.04 2.20
CA PHE A 36 9.69 -0.72 1.17
C PHE A 36 10.26 -0.38 -0.22
N PRO A 37 11.42 -0.95 -0.62
CA PRO A 37 12.14 -0.51 -1.82
C PRO A 37 11.35 -0.59 -3.12
N SER A 38 10.39 -1.51 -3.20
CA SER A 38 9.51 -1.70 -4.36
C SER A 38 8.23 -0.85 -4.31
N ALA A 39 8.06 0.00 -3.30
CA ALA A 39 6.92 0.90 -3.22
C ALA A 39 6.94 1.90 -4.38
N ASP A 40 5.76 2.20 -4.89
CA ASP A 40 5.57 3.19 -5.94
C ASP A 40 4.49 4.21 -5.56
N GLN A 41 4.47 5.35 -6.25
CA GLN A 41 3.48 6.39 -6.04
C GLN A 41 2.94 6.94 -7.35
N VAL A 42 1.62 7.04 -7.45
CA VAL A 42 0.93 7.74 -8.52
C VAL A 42 -0.02 8.76 -7.88
N GLY A 43 0.25 10.05 -8.10
CA GLY A 43 -0.52 11.12 -7.46
C GLY A 43 -0.50 10.99 -5.94
N GLY A 44 -1.68 10.97 -5.32
CA GLY A 44 -1.86 10.77 -3.88
C GLY A 44 -1.83 9.31 -3.41
N VAL A 45 -1.50 8.34 -4.26
CA VAL A 45 -1.62 6.91 -3.97
C VAL A 45 -0.27 6.20 -3.90
N LEU A 46 0.00 5.55 -2.78
CA LEU A 46 1.07 4.58 -2.59
C LEU A 46 0.62 3.17 -2.97
N ILE A 47 1.54 2.44 -3.61
CA ILE A 47 1.35 1.07 -4.06
C ILE A 47 2.46 0.22 -3.43
N PHE A 48 2.08 -0.77 -2.61
CA PHE A 48 3.03 -1.72 -2.02
C PHE A 48 2.88 -3.10 -2.65
N ASN A 49 3.99 -3.71 -3.04
CA ASN A 49 4.03 -5.11 -3.42
C ASN A 49 3.90 -6.01 -2.19
N VAL A 50 3.00 -6.97 -2.25
CA VAL A 50 2.70 -7.93 -1.18
C VAL A 50 2.90 -9.35 -1.72
N LEU A 51 3.54 -10.20 -0.90
CA LEU A 51 3.91 -11.58 -1.23
C LEU A 51 4.61 -11.73 -2.59
N GLY A 52 5.79 -11.12 -2.73
CA GLY A 52 6.59 -11.22 -3.96
C GLY A 52 5.97 -10.52 -5.18
N GLY A 53 4.98 -9.64 -4.96
CA GLY A 53 4.28 -8.97 -6.07
C GLY A 53 3.11 -9.78 -6.62
N ASN A 54 2.55 -10.72 -5.88
CA ASN A 54 1.28 -11.34 -6.21
C ASN A 54 0.11 -10.36 -6.00
N TYR A 55 0.25 -9.47 -5.00
CA TYR A 55 -0.77 -8.51 -4.61
C TYR A 55 -0.23 -7.08 -4.52
N ARG A 56 -1.11 -6.09 -4.73
CA ARG A 56 -0.85 -4.65 -4.57
C ARG A 56 -1.75 -4.12 -3.47
N LEU A 57 -1.15 -3.61 -2.41
CA LEU A 57 -1.87 -2.82 -1.41
C LEU A 57 -1.92 -1.37 -1.89
N ILE A 58 -3.12 -0.86 -2.10
CA ILE A 58 -3.39 0.49 -2.55
C ILE A 58 -3.73 1.36 -1.34
N MET A 59 -2.98 2.44 -1.13
CA MET A 59 -3.16 3.35 -0.01
C MET A 59 -3.11 4.81 -0.48
N THR A 60 -4.08 5.64 -0.11
CA THR A 60 -3.92 7.10 -0.31
C THR A 60 -3.04 7.67 0.80
N VAL A 61 -2.22 8.66 0.49
CA VAL A 61 -1.31 9.33 1.42
C VAL A 61 -1.48 10.85 1.38
N THR A 62 -1.37 11.48 2.55
CA THR A 62 -1.21 12.93 2.70
C THR A 62 -0.08 13.17 3.69
N TYR A 63 1.14 13.37 3.17
CA TYR A 63 2.36 13.47 3.98
C TYR A 63 2.33 14.61 5.00
N SER A 64 1.83 15.80 4.63
CA SER A 64 1.73 16.94 5.55
C SER A 64 0.86 16.64 6.79
N ARG A 65 -0.12 15.74 6.64
CA ARG A 65 -1.02 15.30 7.72
C ARG A 65 -0.60 13.96 8.33
N GLN A 66 0.47 13.34 7.84
CA GLN A 66 0.90 11.99 8.22
C GLN A 66 -0.24 10.97 8.16
N LEU A 67 -1.11 11.11 7.16
CA LEU A 67 -2.35 10.35 7.04
C LEU A 67 -2.25 9.37 5.88
N MET A 68 -2.56 8.10 6.13
CA MET A 68 -2.58 7.05 5.12
C MET A 68 -3.82 6.18 5.28
N HIS A 69 -4.57 5.98 4.19
CA HIS A 69 -5.81 5.20 4.20
C HIS A 69 -5.70 4.04 3.23
N VAL A 70 -5.94 2.83 3.72
CA VAL A 70 -6.03 1.64 2.87
C VAL A 70 -7.31 1.71 2.02
N LYS A 71 -7.16 1.49 0.71
CA LYS A 71 -8.27 1.50 -0.25
C LYS A 71 -8.61 0.11 -0.76
N ALA A 72 -7.59 -0.68 -1.12
CA ALA A 72 -7.80 -2.00 -1.67
C ALA A 72 -6.55 -2.88 -1.52
N LEU A 73 -6.78 -4.19 -1.51
CA LEU A 73 -5.77 -5.21 -1.78
C LEU A 73 -6.19 -5.86 -3.09
N LEU A 74 -5.34 -5.75 -4.10
CA LEU A 74 -5.65 -6.20 -5.46
C LEU A 74 -4.69 -7.32 -5.87
N THR A 75 -5.19 -8.33 -6.56
CA THR A 75 -4.35 -9.23 -7.35
C THR A 75 -3.63 -8.44 -8.46
N HIS A 76 -2.61 -9.05 -9.06
CA HIS A 76 -1.95 -8.45 -10.22
C HIS A 76 -2.95 -8.08 -11.34
N ARG A 77 -3.86 -9.00 -11.69
CA ARG A 77 -4.88 -8.79 -12.73
C ARG A 77 -5.83 -7.65 -12.41
N GLU A 78 -6.26 -7.50 -11.15
CA GLU A 78 -7.14 -6.39 -10.77
C GLU A 78 -6.40 -5.05 -10.79
N TYR A 79 -5.13 -5.04 -10.39
CA TYR A 79 -4.29 -3.84 -10.47
C TYR A 79 -4.11 -3.36 -11.92
N GLU A 80 -3.91 -4.27 -12.87
CA GLU A 80 -3.73 -3.94 -14.29
C GLU A 80 -4.96 -3.29 -14.93
N ARG A 81 -6.16 -3.50 -14.38
CA ARG A 81 -7.39 -2.85 -14.85
C ARG A 81 -7.41 -1.34 -14.59
N LYS A 82 -6.48 -0.81 -13.78
CA LYS A 82 -6.33 0.63 -13.48
C LYS A 82 -7.55 1.32 -12.85
N GLU A 83 -8.59 0.58 -12.45
CA GLU A 83 -9.75 1.15 -11.75
C GLU A 83 -9.39 1.84 -10.42
N TRP A 84 -8.27 1.44 -9.81
CA TRP A 84 -7.73 2.04 -8.60
C TRP A 84 -7.23 3.48 -8.82
N MET A 85 -6.95 3.89 -10.06
CA MET A 85 -6.46 5.24 -10.37
C MET A 85 -7.49 6.33 -10.03
N LYS A 86 -8.76 5.97 -9.80
CA LYS A 86 -9.77 6.91 -9.28
C LYS A 86 -9.43 7.51 -7.90
N TRP A 87 -8.45 6.94 -7.19
CA TRP A 87 -7.95 7.47 -5.92
C TRP A 87 -6.65 8.25 -6.04
N ALA A 88 -5.99 8.20 -7.20
CA ALA A 88 -4.71 8.87 -7.46
C ALA A 88 -4.91 10.38 -7.62
#